data_AF-A0A8J6YT35-F1
#
_entry.id   AF-A0A8J6YT35-F1
#
_cell.length_a   1.000
_cell.length_b   1.000
_cell.length_c   1.000
_cell.angle_alpha   90.00
_cell.angle_beta   90.00
_cell.angle_gamma   90.00
#
_symmetry.space_group_name_H-M   'P 1'
#
loop_
_entity.id
_entity.type
_entity.pdbx_description
1 polymer ?
#
loop_
_entity_poly.entity_id
_entity_poly.type
_entity_poly.pdbx_seq_one_letter_code
_entity_poly.pdbx_strand_id
1 'polypeptide(L)'
;MIDPILLRALNAVKPELRPDASVLELLLPDGTGFADDEWELGSWKGTVARPRKETLKFGKIAHPEMRDAAKVIILARRRKRGIGPNHARYYLAAARALGDVLGARPLSGLTSGDLHRAGAKLLVKSRNYLTILAAMTGELRRLYGIAVDYKAPKTAAARHGTRGTDEGRSAKLIPDAVLMDLLALLPREDIPDDDRLLLSAIPLNLACGWRVGELVTLPADCLFRDEGQGSNLRQ
;
A
#
# COMPACT_ATOMS: atom_id res chain seq x y z
N MET A 1 -14.54 17.56 -20.56
CA MET A 1 -13.42 18.41 -21.04
C MET A 1 -12.20 17.96 -20.27
N ILE A 2 -11.14 17.51 -20.95
CA ILE A 2 -9.97 16.92 -20.29
C ILE A 2 -9.18 18.03 -19.58
N ASP A 3 -8.71 17.75 -18.36
CA ASP A 3 -7.94 18.71 -17.55
C ASP A 3 -6.68 19.20 -18.31
N PRO A 4 -6.50 20.52 -18.52
CA PRO A 4 -5.35 21.05 -19.25
C PRO A 4 -4.00 20.76 -18.56
N ILE A 5 -3.99 20.64 -17.23
CA ILE A 5 -2.80 20.27 -16.47
C ILE A 5 -2.45 18.80 -16.69
N LEU A 6 -3.47 17.93 -16.78
CA LEU A 6 -3.26 16.53 -17.15
C LEU A 6 -2.69 16.42 -18.57
N LEU A 7 -3.24 17.14 -19.55
CA LEU A 7 -2.71 17.16 -20.92
C LEU A 7 -1.25 17.62 -20.96
N ARG A 8 -0.91 18.69 -20.23
CA ARG A 8 0.49 19.15 -20.10
C ARG A 8 1.38 18.07 -19.51
N ALA A 9 0.96 17.44 -18.41
CA ALA A 9 1.73 16.38 -17.75
C ALA A 9 1.95 15.16 -18.66
N LEU A 10 0.95 14.82 -19.48
CA LEU A 10 1.02 13.74 -20.46
C LEU A 10 1.88 14.08 -21.68
N ASN A 11 1.99 15.35 -22.04
CA ASN A 11 2.89 15.79 -23.09
C ASN A 11 4.38 15.59 -22.75
N ALA A 12 4.72 15.59 -21.44
CA ALA A 12 6.06 15.26 -20.97
C ALA A 12 6.36 13.74 -20.97
N VAL A 13 5.33 12.90 -21.11
CA VAL A 13 5.49 11.45 -21.27
C VAL A 13 5.86 11.14 -22.73
N LYS A 14 6.75 10.16 -22.91
CA LYS A 14 7.10 9.60 -24.22
C LYS A 14 5.85 9.30 -25.06
N PRO A 15 5.77 9.78 -26.32
CA PRO A 15 4.56 9.66 -27.14
C PRO A 15 4.03 8.23 -27.23
N GLU A 16 4.90 7.25 -27.41
CA GLU A 16 4.56 5.83 -27.59
C GLU A 16 4.09 5.15 -26.29
N LEU A 17 4.29 5.79 -25.13
CA LEU A 17 3.87 5.29 -23.82
C LEU A 17 2.85 6.20 -23.14
N ARG A 18 2.40 7.25 -23.83
CA ARG A 18 1.45 8.22 -23.29
C ARG A 18 0.12 7.52 -23.01
N PRO A 19 -0.32 7.45 -21.75
CA PRO A 19 -1.62 6.89 -21.44
C PRO A 19 -2.73 7.80 -21.96
N ASP A 20 -3.87 7.21 -22.32
CA ASP A 20 -5.10 7.94 -22.63
C ASP A 20 -5.53 8.78 -21.41
N ALA A 21 -5.77 10.07 -21.64
CA ALA A 21 -6.10 11.01 -20.58
C ALA A 21 -7.45 10.69 -19.93
N SER A 22 -8.47 10.34 -20.72
CA SER A 22 -9.80 9.94 -20.24
C SER A 22 -9.70 8.71 -19.34
N VAL A 23 -8.85 7.74 -19.70
CA VAL A 23 -8.61 6.56 -18.87
C VAL A 23 -7.94 6.91 -17.54
N LEU A 24 -7.03 7.89 -17.51
CA LEU A 24 -6.43 8.33 -16.25
C LEU A 24 -7.39 9.13 -15.38
N GLU A 25 -8.27 9.94 -15.96
CA GLU A 25 -9.30 10.68 -15.23
C GLU A 25 -10.26 9.73 -14.50
N LEU A 26 -10.63 8.61 -15.13
CA LEU A 26 -11.46 7.56 -14.51
C LEU A 26 -10.78 6.86 -13.31
N LEU A 27 -9.48 7.03 -13.13
CA LEU A 27 -8.72 6.45 -12.02
C LEU A 27 -8.49 7.44 -10.87
N LEU A 28 -8.83 8.72 -11.07
CA LEU A 28 -8.79 9.69 -10.00
C LEU A 28 -9.78 9.32 -8.89
N PRO A 29 -9.48 9.66 -7.64
CA PRO A 29 -10.47 9.55 -6.58
C PRO A 29 -11.70 10.44 -6.85
N ASP A 30 -12.83 10.02 -6.28
CA ASP A 30 -14.12 10.66 -6.52
C ASP A 30 -14.09 12.12 -6.06
N GLY A 31 -14.58 13.01 -6.91
CA GLY A 31 -14.63 14.45 -6.61
C GLY A 31 -13.27 15.17 -6.65
N THR A 32 -12.22 14.54 -7.19
CA THR A 32 -10.89 15.17 -7.31
C THR A 32 -10.46 15.31 -8.77
N GLY A 33 -9.88 16.46 -9.10
CA GLY A 33 -9.24 16.74 -10.38
C GLY A 33 -7.74 16.39 -10.37
N PHE A 34 -7.16 16.24 -11.57
CA PHE A 34 -5.72 16.00 -11.68
C PHE A 34 -4.92 17.21 -11.18
N ALA A 35 -5.40 18.43 -11.46
CA ALA A 35 -4.84 19.68 -10.95
C ALA A 35 -4.71 19.74 -9.43
N ASP A 36 -5.63 19.10 -8.68
CA ASP A 36 -5.72 19.24 -7.23
C ASP A 36 -4.46 18.75 -6.52
N ASP A 37 -3.97 19.54 -5.56
CA ASP A 37 -2.82 19.15 -4.75
C ASP A 37 -3.19 18.20 -3.60
N GLU A 38 -4.48 17.95 -3.38
CA GLU A 38 -4.97 17.02 -2.37
C GLU A 38 -5.93 16.00 -2.98
N TRP A 39 -5.61 14.72 -2.85
CA TRP A 39 -6.44 13.62 -3.35
C TRP A 39 -6.95 12.78 -2.18
N GLU A 40 -8.26 12.74 -1.96
CA GLU A 40 -8.89 11.91 -0.93
C GLU A 40 -9.10 10.48 -1.45
N LEU A 41 -8.28 9.54 -1.00
CA LEU A 41 -8.26 8.18 -1.55
C LEU A 41 -9.35 7.25 -0.98
N GLY A 42 -10.44 7.80 -0.49
CA GLY A 42 -11.55 7.03 0.10
C GLY A 42 -12.10 5.99 -0.88
N SER A 43 -12.36 6.40 -2.14
CA SER A 43 -12.89 5.52 -3.19
C SER A 43 -11.89 4.49 -3.70
N TRP A 44 -10.61 4.59 -3.34
CA TRP A 44 -9.61 3.59 -3.71
C TRP A 44 -9.60 2.35 -2.81
N LYS A 45 -10.25 2.42 -1.64
CA LYS A 45 -10.45 1.27 -0.76
C LYS A 45 -11.78 0.60 -1.11
N GLY A 46 -11.74 -0.68 -1.46
CA GLY A 46 -12.95 -1.49 -1.51
C GLY A 46 -13.60 -1.52 -0.13
N THR A 47 -14.88 -1.16 -0.07
CA THR A 47 -15.86 -1.48 0.98
C THR A 47 -15.29 -1.62 2.40
N VAL A 48 -14.93 -0.51 3.05
CA VAL A 48 -14.70 -0.51 4.51
C VAL A 48 -15.68 0.46 5.16
N ALA A 49 -16.48 -0.03 6.11
CA ALA A 49 -17.57 0.67 6.81
C ALA A 49 -17.16 1.96 7.55
N ARG A 50 -15.86 2.26 7.65
CA ARG A 50 -15.34 3.54 8.14
C ARG A 50 -14.15 3.97 7.26
N PRO A 51 -14.36 4.80 6.22
CA PRO A 51 -13.26 5.33 5.46
C PRO A 51 -12.45 6.26 6.37
N ARG A 52 -11.31 5.78 6.89
CA ARG A 52 -10.27 6.71 7.36
C ARG A 52 -9.94 7.60 6.18
N LYS A 53 -10.14 8.92 6.34
CA LYS A 53 -9.77 9.92 5.32
C LYS A 53 -8.27 9.78 5.05
N GLU A 54 -7.93 9.16 3.93
CA GLU A 54 -6.55 8.99 3.50
C GLU A 54 -6.27 9.95 2.36
N THR A 55 -5.70 11.11 2.70
CA THR A 55 -5.38 12.14 1.72
C THR A 55 -3.92 12.04 1.27
N LEU A 56 -3.67 12.06 -0.04
CA LEU A 56 -2.35 12.38 -0.60
C LEU A 56 -2.25 13.89 -0.76
N LYS A 57 -1.17 14.49 -0.26
CA LYS A 57 -0.92 15.93 -0.35
C LYS A 57 0.29 16.18 -1.25
N PHE A 58 0.04 16.40 -2.54
CA PHE A 58 1.03 16.70 -3.58
C PHE A 58 1.68 18.07 -3.43
N GLY A 59 1.01 19.03 -2.76
CA GLY A 59 1.59 20.33 -2.42
C GLY A 59 2.89 20.24 -1.59
N LYS A 60 3.18 19.08 -0.98
CA LYS A 60 4.46 18.81 -0.31
C LYS A 60 5.65 18.61 -1.26
N ILE A 61 5.41 18.47 -2.56
CA ILE A 61 6.45 18.39 -3.59
C ILE A 61 6.60 19.80 -4.18
N ALA A 62 7.63 20.52 -3.74
CA ALA A 62 7.89 21.89 -4.22
C ALA A 62 8.17 21.92 -5.73
N HIS A 63 8.87 20.90 -6.26
CA HIS A 63 9.22 20.80 -7.66
C HIS A 63 8.00 20.49 -8.56
N PRO A 64 7.59 21.39 -9.48
CA PRO A 64 6.36 21.23 -10.27
C PRO A 64 6.36 20.01 -11.18
N GLU A 65 7.39 19.81 -12.02
CA GLU A 65 7.41 18.67 -12.96
C GLU A 65 7.43 17.32 -12.25
N MET A 66 8.17 17.21 -11.14
CA MET A 66 8.17 16.02 -10.29
C MET A 66 6.79 15.77 -9.65
N ARG A 67 6.05 16.83 -9.29
CA ARG A 67 4.69 16.71 -8.75
C ARG A 67 3.75 16.13 -9.80
N ASP A 68 3.77 16.67 -11.00
CA ASP A 68 2.98 16.17 -12.14
C ASP A 68 3.38 14.74 -12.49
N ALA A 69 4.69 14.45 -12.55
CA ALA A 69 5.19 13.12 -12.81
C ALA A 69 4.78 12.11 -11.74
N ALA A 70 4.78 12.50 -10.46
CA ALA A 70 4.32 11.65 -9.37
C ALA A 70 2.83 11.29 -9.53
N LYS A 71 1.98 12.27 -9.86
CA LYS A 71 0.55 12.05 -10.12
C LYS A 71 0.34 11.06 -11.27
N VAL A 72 1.00 11.28 -12.42
CA VAL A 72 0.93 10.38 -13.59
C VAL A 72 1.42 8.98 -13.25
N ILE A 73 2.57 8.86 -12.58
CA ILE A 73 3.14 7.57 -12.18
C ILE A 73 2.19 6.83 -11.24
N ILE A 74 1.62 7.50 -10.24
CA ILE A 74 0.68 6.88 -9.30
C ILE A 74 -0.55 6.34 -10.04
N LEU A 75 -1.16 7.13 -10.94
CA LEU A 75 -2.32 6.69 -11.73
C LEU A 75 -1.97 5.55 -12.69
N ALA A 76 -0.82 5.61 -13.36
CA ALA A 76 -0.34 4.52 -14.22
C ALA A 76 -0.11 3.22 -13.44
N ARG A 77 0.39 3.31 -12.20
CA ARG A 77 0.56 2.16 -11.30
C ARG A 77 -0.79 1.66 -10.78
N ARG A 78 -1.75 2.55 -10.51
CA ARG A 78 -3.12 2.19 -10.13
C ARG A 78 -3.77 1.40 -11.26
N ARG A 79 -3.67 1.88 -12.50
CA ARG A 79 -4.15 1.17 -13.69
C ARG A 79 -3.52 -0.22 -13.83
N LYS A 80 -2.19 -0.31 -13.71
CA LYS A 80 -1.44 -1.55 -14.01
C LYS A 80 -1.50 -2.59 -12.89
N ARG A 81 -1.54 -2.17 -11.62
CA ARG A 81 -1.38 -3.06 -10.46
C ARG A 81 -2.42 -2.86 -9.36
N GLY A 82 -3.43 -2.01 -9.57
CA GLY A 82 -4.44 -1.73 -8.56
C GLY A 82 -3.86 -1.18 -7.25
N ILE A 83 -2.76 -0.40 -7.30
CA ILE A 83 -2.09 0.04 -6.06
C ILE A 83 -3.06 0.77 -5.12
N GLY A 84 -3.05 0.41 -3.84
CA GLY A 84 -3.87 1.10 -2.83
C GLY A 84 -3.20 2.35 -2.25
N PRO A 85 -3.89 3.05 -1.34
CA PRO A 85 -3.42 4.30 -0.74
C PRO A 85 -2.02 4.27 -0.11
N ASN A 86 -1.69 3.19 0.60
CA ASN A 86 -0.37 3.04 1.24
C ASN A 86 0.78 3.01 0.21
N HIS A 87 0.58 2.32 -0.91
CA HIS A 87 1.57 2.31 -1.98
C HIS A 87 1.71 3.69 -2.64
N ALA A 88 0.60 4.39 -2.87
CA ALA A 88 0.63 5.73 -3.42
C ALA A 88 1.36 6.73 -2.51
N ARG A 89 1.21 6.60 -1.18
CA ARG A 89 1.99 7.39 -0.20
C ARG A 89 3.49 7.15 -0.30
N TYR A 90 3.92 5.91 -0.56
CA TYR A 90 5.34 5.63 -0.74
C TYR A 90 5.89 6.30 -2.00
N TYR A 91 5.14 6.29 -3.10
CA TYR A 91 5.50 7.03 -4.32
C TYR A 91 5.56 8.53 -4.08
N LEU A 92 4.59 9.10 -3.36
CA LEU A 92 4.59 10.52 -2.99
C LEU A 92 5.86 10.89 -2.19
N ALA A 93 6.27 10.05 -1.23
CA ALA A 93 7.45 10.33 -0.44
C ALA A 93 8.75 10.22 -1.26
N ALA A 94 8.83 9.25 -2.18
CA ALA A 94 9.96 9.11 -3.10
C ALA A 94 10.04 10.33 -4.04
N ALA A 95 8.92 10.75 -4.62
CA ALA A 95 8.82 11.91 -5.47
C ALA A 95 9.23 13.20 -4.75
N ARG A 96 8.78 13.37 -3.51
CA ARG A 96 9.19 14.51 -2.67
C ARG A 96 10.71 14.52 -2.45
N ALA A 97 11.28 13.39 -2.04
CA ALA A 97 12.72 13.30 -1.81
C ALA A 97 13.54 13.62 -3.07
N LEU A 98 13.06 13.21 -4.24
CA LEU A 98 13.68 13.55 -5.52
C LEU A 98 13.52 15.02 -5.87
N GLY A 99 12.31 15.59 -5.73
CA GLY A 99 12.05 17.01 -5.94
C GLY A 99 12.94 17.89 -5.06
N ASP A 100 13.11 17.52 -3.78
CA ASP A 100 13.98 18.24 -2.84
C ASP A 100 15.48 18.19 -3.26
N VAL A 101 15.93 17.10 -3.88
CA VAL A 101 17.32 16.96 -4.35
C VAL A 101 17.53 17.68 -5.70
N LEU A 102 16.51 17.69 -6.54
CA LEU A 102 16.54 18.32 -7.84
C LEU A 102 16.54 19.86 -7.71
N GLY A 103 15.80 20.39 -6.74
CA GLY A 103 15.71 21.82 -6.48
C GLY A 103 15.01 22.54 -7.63
N ALA A 104 15.70 23.48 -8.27
CA ALA A 104 15.20 24.23 -9.43
C ALA A 104 15.59 23.60 -10.78
N ARG A 105 16.40 22.54 -10.80
CA ARG A 105 16.80 21.88 -12.06
C ARG A 105 15.57 21.20 -12.71
N PRO A 106 15.49 21.13 -14.04
CA PRO A 106 14.40 20.41 -14.71
C PRO A 106 14.45 18.91 -14.42
N LEU A 107 13.31 18.22 -14.53
CA LEU A 107 13.18 16.77 -14.31
C LEU A 107 14.12 15.96 -15.20
N SER A 108 14.35 16.42 -16.42
CA SER A 108 15.29 15.81 -17.37
C SER A 108 16.74 15.84 -16.90
N GLY A 109 17.10 16.74 -15.98
CA GLY A 109 18.42 16.87 -15.38
C GLY A 109 18.68 15.93 -14.20
N LEU A 110 17.77 14.98 -13.92
CA LEU A 110 17.93 14.00 -12.87
C LEU A 110 19.09 13.05 -13.18
N THR A 111 19.98 12.84 -12.20
CA THR A 111 21.13 11.93 -12.32
C THR A 111 21.01 10.73 -11.38
N SER A 112 21.77 9.66 -11.62
CA SER A 112 21.84 8.53 -10.69
C SER A 112 22.35 8.96 -9.31
N GLY A 113 23.25 9.96 -9.25
CA GLY A 113 23.70 10.57 -7.99
C GLY A 113 22.57 11.23 -7.20
N ASP A 114 21.60 11.85 -7.88
CA ASP A 114 20.41 12.40 -7.24
C ASP A 114 19.55 11.32 -6.59
N LEU A 115 19.42 10.17 -7.26
CA LEU A 115 18.69 9.01 -6.73
C LEU A 115 19.34 8.48 -5.45
N HIS A 116 20.67 8.38 -5.40
CA HIS A 116 21.39 7.97 -4.20
C HIS A 116 21.22 8.95 -3.03
N ARG A 117 21.26 10.27 -3.30
CA ARG A 117 20.99 11.31 -2.28
C ARG A 117 19.56 11.24 -1.74
N ALA A 118 18.58 11.07 -2.63
CA ALA A 118 17.18 10.89 -2.22
C ALA A 118 17.01 9.59 -1.42
N GLY A 119 17.67 8.51 -1.82
CA GLY A 119 17.72 7.23 -1.11
C GLY A 119 18.26 7.38 0.31
N ALA A 120 19.35 8.12 0.51
CA ALA A 120 19.90 8.38 1.84
C ALA A 120 18.89 9.09 2.77
N LYS A 121 18.16 10.10 2.27
CA LYS A 121 17.08 10.78 3.02
C LYS A 121 15.94 9.84 3.39
N LEU A 122 15.59 8.90 2.50
CA LEU A 122 14.49 7.95 2.70
C LEU A 122 14.86 6.79 3.63
N LEU A 123 16.14 6.37 3.63
CA LEU A 123 16.64 5.28 4.45
C LEU A 123 16.42 5.53 5.94
N VAL A 124 16.50 6.79 6.38
CA VAL A 124 16.22 7.20 7.78
C VAL A 124 14.79 6.83 8.19
N LYS A 125 13.84 6.80 7.25
CA LYS A 125 12.43 6.47 7.55
C LYS A 125 12.16 4.97 7.51
N SER A 126 12.52 4.32 6.41
CA SER A 126 12.35 2.88 6.24
C SER A 126 13.02 2.40 4.95
N ARG A 127 13.54 1.17 4.97
CA ARG A 127 14.11 0.52 3.78
C ARG A 127 13.07 0.26 2.68
N ASN A 128 11.78 0.12 3.03
CA ASN A 128 10.71 -0.07 2.04
C ASN A 128 10.62 1.10 1.04
N TYR A 129 10.98 2.31 1.47
CA TYR A 129 11.05 3.47 0.59
C TYR A 129 12.12 3.33 -0.50
N LEU A 130 13.19 2.56 -0.27
CA LEU A 130 14.24 2.36 -1.27
C LEU A 130 13.75 1.47 -2.41
N THR A 131 12.96 0.44 -2.12
CA THR A 131 12.31 -0.40 -3.14
C THR A 131 11.35 0.43 -3.99
N ILE A 132 10.59 1.32 -3.35
CA ILE A 132 9.66 2.21 -4.05
C ILE A 132 10.41 3.27 -4.87
N LEU A 133 11.53 3.78 -4.37
CA LEU A 133 12.41 4.68 -5.13
C LEU A 133 12.97 3.98 -6.39
N ALA A 134 13.39 2.72 -6.29
CA ALA A 134 13.80 1.93 -7.45
C ALA A 134 12.65 1.71 -8.44
N ALA A 135 11.45 1.40 -7.94
CA ALA A 135 10.27 1.27 -8.79
C ALA A 135 9.92 2.60 -9.49
N MET A 136 10.00 3.73 -8.77
CA MET A 136 9.78 5.07 -9.33
C MET A 136 10.84 5.43 -10.36
N THR A 137 12.10 5.08 -10.13
CA THR A 137 13.20 5.26 -11.10
C THR A 137 12.91 4.50 -12.39
N GLY A 138 12.42 3.26 -12.28
CA GLY A 138 12.01 2.47 -13.45
C GLY A 138 10.88 3.14 -14.24
N GLU A 139 9.88 3.71 -13.55
CA GLU A 139 8.80 4.45 -14.22
C GLU A 139 9.29 5.78 -14.82
N LEU A 140 10.21 6.49 -14.18
CA LEU A 140 10.82 7.71 -14.73
C LEU A 140 11.60 7.42 -16.01
N ARG A 141 12.43 6.37 -16.02
CA ARG A 141 13.14 5.91 -17.22
C ARG A 141 12.17 5.47 -18.32
N ARG A 142 11.12 4.74 -17.95
CA ARG A 142 10.14 4.20 -18.89
C ARG A 142 9.29 5.32 -19.51
N LEU A 143 8.62 6.14 -18.70
CA LEU A 143 7.65 7.14 -19.13
C LEU A 143 8.31 8.43 -19.64
N TYR A 144 9.42 8.87 -19.04
CA TYR A 144 10.03 10.17 -19.34
C TYR A 144 11.39 10.05 -20.04
N GLY A 145 11.90 8.83 -20.25
CA GLY A 145 13.17 8.62 -20.96
C GLY A 145 14.42 9.04 -20.21
N ILE A 146 14.30 9.29 -18.92
CA ILE A 146 15.40 9.76 -18.09
C ILE A 146 16.42 8.63 -17.92
N ALA A 147 17.65 8.85 -18.39
CA ALA A 147 18.73 7.87 -18.40
C ALA A 147 19.41 7.75 -17.03
N VAL A 148 18.68 7.18 -16.07
CA VAL A 148 19.16 6.96 -14.70
C VAL A 148 19.09 5.49 -14.32
N ASP A 149 19.98 5.07 -13.42
CA ASP A 149 19.96 3.74 -12.81
C ASP A 149 20.01 3.89 -11.29
N TYR A 150 19.16 3.12 -10.62
CA TYR A 150 19.18 3.00 -9.17
C TYR A 150 18.66 1.63 -8.79
N LYS A 151 19.50 0.91 -8.04
CA LYS A 151 19.15 -0.37 -7.47
C LYS A 151 19.03 -0.19 -5.96
N ALA A 152 17.86 -0.53 -5.43
CA ALA A 152 17.70 -0.63 -4.00
C ALA A 152 18.76 -1.62 -3.46
N PRO A 153 19.48 -1.30 -2.38
CA PRO A 153 20.44 -2.21 -1.79
C PRO A 153 19.78 -3.56 -1.54
N LYS A 154 20.37 -4.64 -2.07
CA LYS A 154 19.93 -6.00 -1.74
C LYS A 154 20.17 -6.20 -0.25
N THR A 155 19.12 -6.05 0.54
CA THR A 155 19.16 -6.61 1.88
C THR A 155 19.04 -8.11 1.72
N ALA A 156 19.97 -8.87 2.29
CA ALA A 156 19.63 -10.24 2.67
C ALA A 156 18.26 -10.15 3.35
N ALA A 157 17.28 -10.93 2.87
CA ALA A 157 16.07 -11.11 3.65
C ALA A 157 16.60 -11.56 5.01
N ALA A 158 16.44 -10.73 6.04
CA ALA A 158 16.66 -11.22 7.37
C ALA A 158 15.75 -12.46 7.45
N ARG A 159 16.32 -13.62 7.81
CA ARG A 159 15.56 -14.88 7.88
C ARG A 159 14.25 -14.70 8.67
N HIS A 160 14.23 -13.68 9.54
CA HIS A 160 13.08 -13.19 10.29
C HIS A 160 13.02 -11.65 10.19
N GLY A 161 11.93 -11.01 10.62
CA GLY A 161 11.72 -9.56 10.49
C GLY A 161 12.87 -8.68 11.01
N THR A 162 12.79 -7.35 10.83
CA THR A 162 13.89 -6.37 11.00
C THR A 162 14.69 -6.42 12.31
N ARG A 163 14.23 -7.17 13.33
CA ARG A 163 14.89 -7.54 14.60
C ARG A 163 14.46 -8.93 15.14
N GLY A 164 14.01 -9.85 14.29
CA GLY A 164 13.53 -11.15 14.72
C GLY A 164 14.67 -12.10 15.01
N THR A 165 14.98 -12.35 16.28
CA THR A 165 15.65 -13.60 16.66
C THR A 165 14.57 -14.66 16.89
N ASP A 166 14.95 -15.93 16.93
CA ASP A 166 14.01 -17.00 17.30
C ASP A 166 13.47 -16.77 18.72
N GLU A 167 14.29 -16.27 19.64
CA GLU A 167 13.84 -15.86 20.98
C GLU A 167 12.82 -14.73 20.90
N GLY A 168 13.04 -13.72 20.05
CA GLY A 168 12.11 -12.62 19.84
C GLY A 168 10.81 -13.03 19.12
N ARG A 169 10.79 -14.17 18.44
CA ARG A 169 9.56 -14.78 17.90
C ARG A 169 8.83 -15.54 19.00
N SER A 170 9.52 -16.39 19.74
CA SER A 170 8.96 -17.14 20.87
C SER A 170 8.34 -16.21 21.91
N ALA A 171 8.99 -15.08 22.20
CA ALA A 171 8.45 -14.05 23.11
C ALA A 171 7.19 -13.33 22.61
N LYS A 172 6.87 -13.42 21.31
CA LYS A 172 5.64 -12.84 20.72
C LYS A 172 4.51 -13.83 20.59
N LEU A 173 4.79 -15.13 20.77
CA LEU A 173 3.76 -16.14 20.76
C LEU A 173 2.94 -15.99 22.05
N ILE A 174 1.63 -16.09 21.91
CA ILE A 174 0.74 -16.22 23.05
C ILE A 174 1.00 -17.60 23.65
N PRO A 175 1.35 -17.72 24.94
CA PRO A 175 1.56 -19.04 25.56
C PRO A 175 0.28 -19.87 25.49
N ASP A 176 0.43 -21.19 25.26
CA ASP A 176 -0.71 -22.11 25.16
C ASP A 176 -1.62 -22.04 26.39
N ALA A 177 -1.06 -21.86 27.59
CA ALA A 177 -1.84 -21.69 28.82
C ALA A 177 -2.77 -20.47 28.75
N VAL A 178 -2.26 -19.32 28.30
CA VAL A 178 -3.06 -18.10 28.12
C VAL A 178 -4.14 -18.30 27.05
N LEU A 179 -3.81 -19.04 25.99
CA LEU A 179 -4.76 -19.35 24.94
C LEU A 179 -5.90 -20.25 25.45
N MET A 180 -5.57 -21.27 26.23
CA MET A 180 -6.53 -22.18 26.84
C MET A 180 -7.43 -21.45 27.83
N ASP A 181 -6.88 -20.53 28.63
CA ASP A 181 -7.66 -19.69 29.54
C ASP A 181 -8.66 -18.81 28.78
N LEU A 182 -8.25 -18.21 27.66
CA LEU A 182 -9.15 -17.42 26.81
C LEU A 182 -10.25 -18.27 26.18
N LEU A 183 -9.94 -19.48 25.72
CA LEU A 183 -10.94 -20.41 25.18
C LEU A 183 -11.92 -20.90 26.25
N ALA A 184 -11.46 -21.08 27.49
CA ALA A 184 -12.31 -21.47 28.62
C ALA A 184 -13.33 -20.39 29.02
N LEU A 185 -13.16 -19.14 28.56
CA LEU A 185 -14.12 -18.06 28.77
C LEU A 185 -15.29 -18.09 27.79
N LEU A 186 -15.17 -18.77 26.63
CA LEU A 186 -16.23 -18.83 25.61
C LEU A 186 -17.62 -19.28 26.11
N PRO A 187 -17.75 -20.30 26.98
CA PRO A 187 -19.07 -20.74 27.46
C PRO A 187 -19.68 -19.83 28.55
N ARG A 188 -18.97 -18.80 29.03
CA ARG A 188 -19.48 -17.93 30.09
C ARG A 188 -20.57 -16.99 29.57
N GLU A 189 -21.71 -16.99 30.23
CA GLU A 189 -22.85 -16.14 29.85
C GLU A 189 -22.76 -14.72 30.41
N ASP A 190 -21.90 -14.45 31.39
CA ASP A 190 -21.76 -13.17 32.08
C ASP A 190 -20.83 -12.16 31.37
N ILE A 191 -20.31 -12.51 30.20
CA ILE A 191 -19.39 -11.67 29.41
C ILE A 191 -20.19 -10.70 28.52
N PRO A 192 -19.85 -9.39 28.50
CA PRO A 192 -20.45 -8.41 27.58
C PRO A 192 -20.36 -8.82 26.10
N ASP A 193 -21.34 -8.43 25.29
CA ASP A 193 -21.43 -8.84 23.88
C ASP A 193 -20.21 -8.42 23.04
N ASP A 194 -19.67 -7.21 23.27
CA ASP A 194 -18.47 -6.72 22.57
C ASP A 194 -17.24 -7.60 22.84
N ASP A 195 -17.06 -8.02 24.10
CA ASP A 195 -15.97 -8.91 24.51
C ASP A 195 -16.21 -10.33 24.02
N ARG A 196 -17.47 -10.79 23.99
CA ARG A 196 -17.86 -12.10 23.44
C ARG A 196 -17.56 -12.20 21.95
N LEU A 197 -17.79 -11.13 21.20
CA LEU A 197 -17.43 -11.04 19.78
C LEU A 197 -15.91 -11.17 19.59
N LEU A 198 -15.11 -10.46 20.39
CA LEU A 198 -13.65 -10.54 20.33
C LEU A 198 -13.12 -11.91 20.75
N LEU A 199 -13.67 -12.49 21.81
CA LEU A 199 -13.33 -13.85 22.28
C LEU A 199 -13.66 -14.90 21.21
N SER A 200 -14.79 -14.76 20.50
CA SER A 200 -15.18 -15.67 19.42
C SER A 200 -14.28 -15.55 18.18
N ALA A 201 -13.64 -14.40 17.96
CA ALA A 201 -12.70 -14.22 16.86
C ALA A 201 -11.39 -14.99 17.05
N ILE A 202 -10.97 -15.26 18.30
CA ILE A 202 -9.74 -15.99 18.63
C ILE A 202 -9.75 -17.43 18.09
N PRO A 203 -10.73 -18.31 18.42
CA PRO A 203 -10.76 -19.67 17.89
C PRO A 203 -10.90 -19.71 16.37
N LEU A 204 -11.65 -18.78 15.77
CA LEU A 204 -11.73 -18.65 14.31
C LEU A 204 -10.37 -18.31 13.69
N ASN A 205 -9.62 -17.40 14.30
CA ASN A 205 -8.28 -17.04 13.82
C ASN A 205 -7.30 -18.21 13.98
N LEU A 206 -7.34 -18.93 15.10
CA LEU A 206 -6.52 -20.11 15.34
C LEU A 206 -6.81 -21.23 14.33
N ALA A 207 -8.08 -21.53 14.08
CA ALA A 207 -8.49 -22.61 13.19
C ALA A 207 -8.19 -22.31 11.71
N CYS A 208 -8.39 -21.06 11.29
CA CYS A 208 -8.31 -20.69 9.87
C CYS A 208 -7.00 -20.00 9.48
N GLY A 209 -6.22 -19.50 10.45
CA GLY A 209 -4.97 -18.78 10.19
C GLY A 209 -5.16 -17.44 9.45
N TRP A 210 -6.36 -16.86 9.51
CA TRP A 210 -6.70 -15.64 8.77
C TRP A 210 -6.02 -14.40 9.34
N ARG A 211 -5.77 -13.41 8.49
CA ARG A 211 -5.42 -12.06 8.95
C ARG A 211 -6.66 -11.43 9.59
N VAL A 212 -6.44 -10.55 10.58
CA VAL A 212 -7.53 -9.78 11.20
C VAL A 212 -8.40 -9.07 10.16
N GLY A 213 -7.78 -8.53 9.11
CA GLY A 213 -8.48 -7.86 8.01
C GLY A 213 -9.39 -8.78 7.20
N GLU A 214 -9.07 -10.07 7.11
CA GLU A 214 -9.88 -11.09 6.43
C GLU A 214 -11.06 -11.49 7.34
N LEU A 215 -10.80 -11.64 8.66
CA LEU A 215 -11.80 -11.99 9.66
C LEU A 215 -12.92 -10.92 9.80
N VAL A 216 -12.58 -9.62 9.73
CA VAL A 216 -13.57 -8.54 9.78
C VAL A 216 -14.36 -8.36 8.47
N THR A 217 -13.97 -9.04 7.39
CA THR A 217 -14.66 -9.01 6.09
C THR A 217 -15.48 -10.25 5.82
N LEU A 218 -15.63 -11.14 6.81
CA LEU A 218 -16.41 -12.36 6.65
C LEU A 218 -17.90 -12.02 6.39
N PRO A 219 -18.47 -12.53 5.28
CA PRO A 219 -19.91 -12.42 5.03
C PRO A 219 -20.71 -13.13 6.12
N ALA A 220 -21.92 -12.64 6.42
CA ALA A 220 -22.80 -13.25 7.41
C ALA A 220 -23.24 -14.69 7.02
N ASP A 221 -23.19 -15.00 5.72
CA ASP A 221 -23.55 -16.27 5.10
C ASP A 221 -22.35 -17.18 4.79
N CYS A 222 -21.18 -16.92 5.37
CA CYS A 222 -19.97 -17.70 5.09
C CYS A 222 -19.90 -19.09 5.78
N LEU A 223 -20.92 -19.46 6.55
CA LEU A 223 -21.00 -20.75 7.25
C LEU A 223 -21.65 -21.81 6.35
N PHE A 224 -20.84 -22.71 5.82
CA PHE A 224 -21.31 -23.92 5.15
C PHE A 224 -21.39 -25.05 6.18
N ARG A 225 -22.56 -25.70 6.28
CA ARG A 225 -22.70 -26.92 7.09
C ARG A 225 -22.13 -28.08 6.28
N ASP A 226 -21.09 -28.69 6.80
CA ASP A 226 -20.56 -29.95 6.25
C ASP A 226 -21.52 -31.07 6.68
N GLU A 227 -22.38 -31.51 5.76
CA GLU A 227 -23.19 -32.72 5.96
C GLU A 227 -22.27 -33.93 5.81
N GLY A 228 -21.63 -34.33 6.92
CA GLY A 228 -20.68 -35.43 6.93
C GLY A 228 -21.24 -36.72 6.33
N GLN A 229 -20.83 -37.06 5.11
CA GLN A 229 -20.94 -38.42 4.59
C GLN A 229 -19.83 -39.28 5.23
N GLY A 230 -20.13 -39.92 6.36
CA GLY A 230 -19.18 -40.90 6.90
C GLY A 230 -19.44 -41.41 8.31
N SER A 231 -20.51 -42.20 8.52
CA SER A 231 -20.49 -43.38 9.41
C SER A 231 -21.87 -44.05 9.47
N ASN A 232 -22.20 -44.85 8.45
CA ASN A 232 -23.15 -45.95 8.58
C ASN A 232 -22.43 -47.24 8.18
N LEU A 233 -21.62 -47.76 9.10
CA LEU A 233 -21.10 -49.13 9.08
C LEU A 233 -20.83 -49.52 10.54
N ARG A 234 -21.47 -50.63 10.95
CA ARG A 234 -21.52 -51.28 12.29
C ARG A 234 -22.69 -50.87 13.18
N GLN A 235 -23.83 -51.50 12.94
CA GLN A 235 -24.34 -52.54 13.85
C GLN A 235 -24.72 -53.77 13.04
#